data_AF-A0A847PDX5-F1
#
_entry.id   AF-A0A847PDX5-F1
#
_cell.length_a   1.000
_cell.length_b   1.000
_cell.length_c   1.000
_cell.angle_alpha   90.00
_cell.angle_beta   90.00
_cell.angle_gamma   90.00
#
_symmetry.space_group_name_H-M   'P 1'
#
loop_
_entity.id
_entity.type
_entity.pdbx_description
1 polymer ?
#
loop_
_entity_poly.entity_id
_entity_poly.type
_entity_poly.pdbx_seq_one_letter_code
_entity_poly.pdbx_strand_id
1 'polypeptide(L)' 'MIKYIIRRVLFLIPVMIGVAFCVFTLLYITPGDPARMILGDLATEESLQEFRAREGL' A
#
# COMPACT_ATOMS: atom_id res chain seq x y z
N MET A 1 35.08 -10.83 0.79
CA MET A 1 33.83 -10.74 1.58
C MET A 1 33.07 -9.43 1.33
N ILE A 2 33.66 -8.25 1.56
CA ILE A 2 32.99 -6.94 1.38
C ILE A 2 32.42 -6.73 -0.04
N LYS A 3 33.18 -7.06 -1.09
CA LYS A 3 32.72 -6.95 -2.50
C LYS A 3 31.50 -7.84 -2.80
N TYR A 4 31.40 -8.99 -2.15
CA TYR A 4 30.26 -9.89 -2.27
C TYR A 4 29.02 -9.34 -1.54
N ILE A 5 29.21 -8.76 -0.34
CA ILE A 5 28.15 -8.10 0.43
C ILE A 5 27.58 -6.92 -0.36
N ILE A 6 28.44 -6.04 -0.89
CA ILE A 6 28.01 -4.87 -1.68
C ILE A 6 27.20 -5.31 -2.90
N ARG A 7 27.68 -6.32 -3.62
CA ARG A 7 26.97 -6.86 -4.79
C ARG A 7 25.60 -7.42 -4.40
N ARG A 8 25.50 -8.12 -3.27
CA ARG A 8 24.23 -8.68 -2.77
C ARG A 8 23.24 -7.58 -2.36
N VAL A 9 23.71 -6.50 -1.73
CA VAL A 9 22.87 -5.34 -1.37
C VAL A 9 22.41 -4.59 -2.63
N LEU A 10 23.28 -4.44 -3.63
CA LEU A 10 22.92 -3.86 -4.93
C LEU A 10 21.80 -4.63 -5.63
N PHE A 11 21.80 -5.97 -5.54
CA PHE A 11 20.70 -6.80 -6.06
C PHE A 11 19.43 -6.72 -5.22
N LEU A 12 19.51 -6.30 -3.96
CA LEU A 12 18.33 -6.14 -3.09
C LEU A 12 17.50 -4.91 -3.49
N ILE A 13 18.14 -3.85 -3.97
CA ILE A 13 17.48 -2.62 -4.44
C ILE A 13 16.43 -2.90 -5.54
N PRO A 14 16.74 -3.55 -6.68
CA PRO A 14 15.75 -3.84 -7.71
C PRO A 14 14.66 -4.79 -7.23
N VAL A 15 14.96 -5.72 -6.32
CA VAL A 15 13.95 -6.60 -5.72
C VAL A 15 12.95 -5.79 -4.89
N MET A 16 13.44 -4.87 -4.05
CA MET A 16 12.58 -3.98 -3.25
C MET A 16 11.71 -3.09 -4.13
N ILE A 17 12.25 -2.55 -5.22
CA ILE A 17 11.47 -1.78 -6.20
C ILE A 17 10.40 -2.65 -6.83
N GLY A 18 10.73 -3.88 -7.25
CA GLY A 18 9.76 -4.82 -7.82
C GLY A 18 8.64 -5.17 -6.84
N VAL A 19 8.97 -5.45 -5.57
CA VAL A 19 7.98 -5.74 -4.53
C VAL A 19 7.09 -4.53 -4.26
N ALA A 20 7.68 -3.34 -4.08
CA ALA A 20 6.91 -2.12 -3.87
C ALA A 20 5.98 -1.85 -5.04
N PHE A 21 6.47 -1.94 -6.29
CA PHE A 21 5.66 -1.77 -7.49
C PHE A 21 4.50 -2.77 -7.53
N CYS A 22 4.75 -4.06 -7.25
CA CYS A 22 3.70 -5.07 -7.18
C CYS A 22 2.67 -4.73 -6.10
N VAL A 23 3.09 -4.35 -4.89
CA VAL A 23 2.18 -4.00 -3.78
C VAL A 23 1.34 -2.78 -4.13
N PHE A 24 1.94 -1.69 -4.62
CA PHE A 24 1.21 -0.49 -5.02
C PHE A 24 0.27 -0.75 -6.19
N THR A 25 0.70 -1.56 -7.15
CA THR A 25 -0.16 -1.99 -8.28
C THR A 25 -1.33 -2.82 -7.78
N LEU A 26 -1.10 -3.76 -6.86
CA LEU A 26 -2.16 -4.54 -6.23
C LEU A 26 -3.11 -3.64 -5.44
N LEU A 27 -2.62 -2.65 -4.71
CA LEU A 27 -3.46 -1.67 -4.01
C LEU A 27 -4.29 -0.82 -4.98
N TYR A 28 -3.72 -0.44 -6.12
CA TYR A 28 -4.43 0.33 -7.14
C TYR A 28 -5.48 -0.51 -7.89
N ILE A 29 -5.18 -1.78 -8.16
CA ILE A 29 -6.09 -2.71 -8.85
C ILE A 29 -7.17 -3.22 -7.90
N THR A 30 -6.87 -3.39 -6.61
CA THR A 30 -7.86 -3.81 -5.61
C THR A 30 -8.88 -2.69 -5.46
N PRO A 31 -10.14 -2.90 -5.89
CA PRO A 31 -11.18 -1.89 -5.80
C PRO A 31 -11.71 -1.93 -4.36
N GLY A 32 -10.94 -1.37 -3.44
CA GLY A 32 -11.26 -1.35 -2.02
C GLY A 32 -10.86 0.00 -1.49
N ASP A 33 -11.81 0.94 -1.47
CA ASP A 33 -11.63 2.18 -0.72
C ASP A 33 -11.22 1.79 0.71
N PRO A 34 -10.02 2.14 1.20
CA PRO A 34 -9.56 1.73 2.51
C PRO A 34 -10.54 2.18 3.60
N ALA A 35 -11.28 3.28 3.38
CA ALA A 35 -12.35 3.70 4.28
C ALA A 35 -13.53 2.71 4.27
N ARG A 36 -13.92 2.14 3.11
CA ARG A 36 -14.92 1.06 3.05
C ARG A 36 -14.40 -0.27 3.59
N MET A 37 -13.10 -0.55 3.48
CA MET A 37 -12.51 -1.75 4.08
C MET A 37 -12.48 -1.68 5.61
N ILE A 38 -12.25 -0.48 6.17
CA ILE A 38 -12.26 -0.23 7.62
C ILE A 38 -13.69 -0.18 8.18
N LEU A 39 -14.62 0.47 7.47
CA LEU A 39 -16.02 0.59 7.89
C LEU A 39 -16.87 -0.66 7.56
N GLY A 40 -16.37 -1.54 6.68
CA GLY A 40 -17.06 -2.73 6.20
C GLY A 40 -18.10 -2.44 5.10
N ASP A 41 -18.66 -3.51 4.51
CA ASP A 41 -19.63 -3.45 3.40
C ASP A 41 -20.95 -2.71 3.70
N LEU A 42 -21.19 -2.35 4.97
CA LEU A 42 -22.37 -1.61 5.43
C LEU A 42 -22.08 -0.12 5.69
N ALA A 43 -20.91 0.38 5.28
CA ALA A 43 -20.55 1.78 5.41
C ALA A 43 -21.54 2.65 4.61
N THR A 44 -22.43 3.35 5.31
CA THR A 44 -23.29 4.39 4.71
C THR A 44 -22.43 5.56 4.27
N GLU A 45 -22.82 6.25 3.19
CA GLU A 45 -21.98 7.32 2.63
C GLU A 45 -21.70 8.48 3.59
N GLU A 46 -22.59 8.73 4.56
CA GLU A 46 -22.32 9.65 5.68
C GLU A 46 -21.15 9.20 6.56
N SER A 47 -21.10 7.92 6.92
CA SER A 47 -20.01 7.37 7.75
C SER A 47 -18.66 7.41 7.03
N LEU A 48 -18.67 7.26 5.70
CA LEU A 48 -17.48 7.37 4.87
C LEU A 48 -16.96 8.83 4.83
N GLN A 49 -17.86 9.80 4.71
CA GLN A 49 -17.50 11.23 4.73
C GLN A 49 -16.99 11.68 6.10
N GLU A 50 -17.63 11.23 7.19
CA GLU A 50 -17.19 11.56 8.55
C GLU A 50 -15.82 10.93 8.86
N PHE A 51 -15.57 9.71 8.38
CA PHE A 51 -14.28 9.04 8.52
C PHE A 51 -13.17 9.78 7.76
N ARG A 52 -13.40 10.17 6.50
CA ARG A 52 -12.43 10.96 5.72
C ARG A 52 -12.14 12.33 6.37
N ALA A 53 -13.18 13.00 6.86
CA ALA A 53 -13.04 14.28 7.54
C ALA A 53 -12.27 14.20 8.87
N ARG A 54 -12.38 13.08 9.61
CA ARG A 54 -11.62 12.86 10.86
C ARG A 54 -10.16 12.45 10.63
N GLU A 55 -9.89 11.66 9.60
CA GLU A 55 -8.54 11.15 9.31
C GLU A 55 -7.70 12.12 8.45
N GLY A 56 -8.27 13.23 7.99
CA GLY A 56 -7.55 14.31 7.31
C GLY A 56 -7.22 14.04 5.83
N LEU A 57 -8.03 13.22 5.16
CA LEU A 57 -7.94 12.88 3.73
C LEU A 57 -8.97 13.64 2.90
#